data_AF-A0A6L9QAU7-F1
#
_entry.id   AF-A0A6L9QAU7-F1
#
_cell.length_a   1.000
_cell.length_b   1.000
_cell.length_c   1.000
_cell.angle_alpha   90.00
_cell.angle_beta   90.00
_cell.angle_gamma   90.00
#
_symmetry.space_group_name_H-M   'P 1'
#
loop_
_entity.id
_entity.type
_entity.pdbx_description
1 polymer ?
#
loop_
_entity_poly.entity_id
_entity_poly.type
_entity_poly.pdbx_seq_one_letter_code
_entity_poly.pdbx_strand_id
1 'polypeptide(L)'
;MAKLPSPAAATEATASPGHLADDLQDEFPDWVIETPGTPPYLASRNSPAPLALGADSYGAMRALLDEADAIDCNRAITELGDALRTRGAEVEVHGLSLSTRTRTEILRVVTARRGMFTWTSGISLGPIGDVEATADRMMPALGFGPRR
;
A
#
# COMPACT_ATOMS: atom_id res chain seq x y z
N MET A 1 34.98 -20.72 -34.98
CA MET A 1 34.05 -20.72 -33.84
C MET A 1 34.05 -19.33 -33.22
N ALA A 2 33.05 -18.50 -33.56
CA ALA A 2 32.88 -17.15 -33.01
C ALA A 2 31.69 -17.18 -32.04
N LYS A 3 31.94 -16.74 -30.79
CA LYS A 3 30.95 -16.67 -29.72
C LYS A 3 30.10 -15.41 -29.94
N LEU A 4 28.81 -15.60 -30.27
CA LEU A 4 27.82 -14.53 -30.30
C LEU A 4 27.55 -14.03 -28.87
N PRO A 5 27.60 -12.72 -28.59
CA PRO A 5 27.13 -12.18 -27.33
C PRO A 5 25.60 -12.13 -27.27
N SER A 6 25.06 -12.53 -26.12
CA SER A 6 23.65 -12.64 -25.77
C SER A 6 22.99 -11.26 -25.59
N PRO A 7 21.73 -11.04 -26.05
CA PRO A 7 21.03 -9.76 -25.93
C PRO A 7 20.21 -9.71 -24.63
N ALA A 8 20.86 -9.47 -23.49
CA ALA A 8 20.15 -9.36 -22.20
C ALA A 8 20.69 -8.28 -21.25
N ALA A 9 21.47 -7.32 -21.74
CA ALA A 9 22.11 -6.28 -20.91
C ALA A 9 21.87 -4.86 -21.44
N ALA A 10 20.63 -4.53 -21.82
CA ALA A 10 20.33 -3.24 -22.43
C ALA A 10 19.02 -2.64 -21.93
N THR A 11 18.85 -2.43 -20.61
CA THR A 11 17.93 -1.39 -20.10
C THR A 11 18.22 -0.88 -18.67
N GLU A 12 19.46 -0.94 -18.18
CA GLU A 12 19.85 -0.28 -16.90
C GLU A 12 21.04 0.69 -17.06
N ALA A 13 21.40 1.01 -18.29
CA ALA A 13 22.44 1.98 -18.56
C ALA A 13 21.85 3.41 -18.50
N THR A 14 22.38 4.23 -17.59
CA THR A 14 22.27 5.71 -17.49
C THR A 14 21.12 6.35 -16.71
N ALA A 15 20.65 5.76 -15.61
CA ALA A 15 20.01 6.55 -14.55
C ALA A 15 21.01 6.83 -13.44
N SER A 16 21.32 8.10 -13.18
CA SER A 16 22.13 8.48 -12.02
C SER A 16 21.43 8.00 -10.73
N PRO A 17 22.14 7.45 -9.74
CA PRO A 17 21.55 6.95 -8.49
C PRO A 17 20.64 7.96 -7.77
N GLY A 18 20.92 9.26 -7.93
CA GLY A 18 20.07 10.34 -7.41
C GLY A 18 18.68 10.40 -8.05
N HIS A 19 18.56 10.23 -9.38
CA HIS A 19 17.26 10.25 -10.06
C HIS A 19 16.39 9.06 -9.65
N LEU A 20 17.02 7.90 -9.42
CA LEU A 20 16.33 6.71 -8.92
C LEU A 20 15.87 6.87 -7.46
N ALA A 21 16.58 7.62 -6.63
CA ALA A 21 16.15 7.93 -5.28
C ALA A 21 14.95 8.89 -5.29
N ASP A 22 14.97 9.90 -6.17
CA ASP A 22 13.86 10.83 -6.37
C ASP A 22 12.60 10.08 -6.84
N ASP A 23 12.73 9.14 -7.78
CA ASP A 23 11.61 8.29 -8.23
C ASP A 23 11.00 7.48 -7.07
N LEU A 24 11.82 6.90 -6.19
CA LEU A 24 11.31 6.19 -5.01
C LEU A 24 10.66 7.16 -4.02
N GLN A 25 11.22 8.35 -3.85
CA GLN A 25 10.70 9.37 -2.95
C GLN A 25 9.33 9.87 -3.39
N ASP A 26 9.12 10.02 -4.71
CA ASP A 26 7.82 10.37 -5.30
C ASP A 26 6.80 9.23 -5.17
N GLU A 27 7.24 7.98 -5.30
CA GLU A 27 6.38 6.80 -5.12
C GLU A 27 6.02 6.50 -3.65
N PHE A 28 6.89 6.90 -2.72
CA PHE A 28 6.78 6.62 -1.29
C PHE A 28 7.03 7.89 -0.46
N PRO A 29 6.10 8.87 -0.52
CA PRO A 29 6.33 10.21 0.08
C PRO A 29 6.47 10.20 1.60
N ASP A 30 5.95 9.17 2.27
CA ASP A 30 6.05 9.03 3.73
C ASP A 30 7.41 8.50 4.22
N TRP A 31 8.29 8.14 3.28
CA TRP A 31 9.64 7.66 3.55
C TRP A 31 10.65 8.75 3.26
N VAL A 32 11.72 8.80 4.05
CA VAL A 32 12.92 9.58 3.76
C VAL A 32 13.95 8.61 3.17
N ILE A 33 14.27 8.81 1.88
CA ILE A 33 15.17 7.94 1.15
C ILE A 33 16.50 8.64 0.93
N GLU A 34 17.57 8.05 1.45
CA GLU A 34 18.93 8.56 1.36
C GLU A 34 19.78 7.64 0.49
N THR A 35 20.61 8.25 -0.35
CA THR A 35 21.66 7.58 -1.12
C THR A 35 23.02 8.12 -0.71
N PRO A 36 23.63 7.60 0.37
CA PRO A 36 24.94 8.08 0.85
C PRO A 36 26.11 7.85 -0.12
N GLY A 37 25.86 7.34 -1.33
CA GLY A 37 26.86 7.15 -2.39
C GLY A 37 26.73 5.78 -3.05
N THR A 38 27.86 5.16 -3.40
CA THR A 38 27.97 3.74 -3.78
C THR A 38 27.23 2.88 -2.73
N PRO A 39 26.45 1.84 -3.11
CA PRO A 39 25.39 1.24 -2.29
C PRO A 39 25.78 1.04 -0.82
N PRO A 40 24.87 1.37 0.13
CA PRO A 40 23.43 1.06 0.02
C PRO A 40 22.46 2.26 -0.01
N TYR A 41 21.28 2.03 -0.58
CA TYR A 41 20.09 2.85 -0.35
C TYR A 41 19.64 2.66 1.10
N LEU A 42 19.27 3.75 1.77
CA LEU A 42 18.69 3.74 3.11
C LEU A 42 17.33 4.42 3.05
N ALA A 43 16.31 3.79 3.62
CA ALA A 43 14.99 4.41 3.74
C ALA A 43 14.58 4.39 5.21
N SER A 44 14.09 5.51 5.72
CA SER A 44 13.55 5.60 7.07
C SER A 44 12.22 6.31 7.07
N ARG A 45 11.31 5.89 7.94
CA ARG A 45 10.08 6.64 8.19
C ARG A 45 9.88 6.84 9.67
N ASN A 46 9.37 8.02 10.00
CA ASN A 46 8.97 8.32 11.36
C ASN A 46 7.47 8.08 11.49
N SER A 47 7.12 6.82 11.75
CA SER A 47 5.75 6.39 12.01
C SER A 47 5.62 5.93 13.47
N PRO A 48 4.42 5.59 13.95
CA PRO A 48 4.24 5.02 15.29
C PRO A 48 5.11 3.77 15.55
N ALA A 49 5.56 3.10 14.49
CA ALA A 49 6.59 2.07 14.52
C ALA A 49 7.76 2.49 13.61
N PRO A 50 8.76 3.22 14.16
CA PRO A 50 9.92 3.65 13.40
C PRO A 50 10.58 2.47 12.69
N LEU A 51 10.80 2.61 11.39
CA LEU A 51 11.35 1.56 10.55
C LEU A 51 12.47 2.14 9.68
N ALA A 52 13.59 1.42 9.64
CA ALA A 52 14.72 1.70 8.77
C ALA A 52 14.98 0.48 7.90
N LEU A 53 15.13 0.70 6.60
CA LEU A 53 15.36 -0.30 5.57
C LEU A 53 16.67 0.02 4.87
N GLY A 54 17.42 -1.03 4.50
CA GLY A 54 18.66 -0.90 3.76
C GLY A 54 18.67 -1.89 2.60
N ALA A 55 19.08 -1.43 1.42
CA ALA A 55 19.19 -2.26 0.23
C ALA A 55 20.40 -1.87 -0.61
N ASP A 56 21.00 -2.85 -1.28
CA ASP A 56 22.15 -2.66 -2.17
C ASP A 56 21.77 -2.20 -3.59
N SER A 57 20.48 -2.19 -3.90
CA SER A 57 19.95 -1.87 -5.22
C SER A 57 18.60 -1.17 -5.15
N TYR A 58 18.28 -0.39 -6.18
CA TYR A 58 16.99 0.28 -6.33
C TYR A 58 15.81 -0.72 -6.30
N GLY A 59 15.92 -1.82 -7.05
CA GLY A 59 14.88 -2.84 -7.12
C GLY A 59 14.61 -3.51 -5.77
N ALA A 60 15.67 -3.82 -5.02
CA ALA A 60 15.53 -4.36 -3.66
C ALA A 60 14.93 -3.33 -2.69
N MET A 61 15.32 -2.05 -2.78
CA MET A 61 14.74 -1.00 -1.95
C MET A 61 13.24 -0.83 -2.25
N ARG A 62 12.86 -0.75 -3.52
CA ARG A 62 11.46 -0.67 -3.96
C ARG A 62 10.63 -1.83 -3.40
N ALA A 63 11.15 -3.05 -3.49
CA ALA A 63 10.47 -4.24 -2.98
C ALA A 63 10.29 -4.19 -1.46
N LEU A 64 11.30 -3.72 -0.71
CA LEU A 64 11.19 -3.55 0.74
C LEU A 64 10.16 -2.47 1.13
N LEU A 65 10.11 -1.37 0.39
CA LEU A 65 9.13 -0.31 0.59
C LEU A 65 7.70 -0.78 0.28
N ASP A 66 7.52 -1.54 -0.81
CA ASP A 66 6.25 -2.19 -1.16
C ASP A 66 5.80 -3.18 -0.08
N GLU A 67 6.72 -3.97 0.48
CA GLU A 67 6.41 -4.90 1.58
C GLU A 67 6.01 -4.14 2.84
N ALA A 68 6.71 -3.05 3.17
CA ALA A 68 6.37 -2.24 4.33
C ALA A 68 4.99 -1.56 4.19
N ASP A 69 4.64 -1.06 2.99
CA ASP A 69 3.29 -0.55 2.69
C ASP A 69 2.24 -1.67 2.79
N ALA A 70 2.55 -2.87 2.29
CA ALA A 70 1.64 -4.01 2.36
C ALA A 70 1.36 -4.43 3.82
N ILE A 71 2.37 -4.39 4.70
CA ILE A 71 2.19 -4.68 6.13
C ILE A 71 1.23 -3.68 6.77
N ASP A 72 1.42 -2.38 6.53
CA ASP A 72 0.53 -1.35 7.09
C ASP A 72 -0.89 -1.46 6.52
N CYS A 73 -1.00 -1.67 5.20
CA CYS A 73 -2.27 -1.84 4.52
C CYS A 73 -3.03 -3.07 5.05
N ASN A 74 -2.34 -4.20 5.30
CA ASN A 74 -2.94 -5.41 5.85
C ASN A 74 -3.46 -5.16 7.28
N ARG A 75 -2.63 -4.51 8.12
CA ARG A 75 -3.03 -4.12 9.47
C ARG A 75 -4.27 -3.24 9.43
N ALA A 76 -4.27 -2.21 8.60
CA ALA A 76 -5.39 -1.28 8.50
C ALA A 76 -6.66 -1.94 7.93
N ILE A 77 -6.54 -2.86 6.97
CA ILE A 77 -7.68 -3.67 6.47
C ILE A 77 -8.28 -4.52 7.58
N THR A 78 -7.44 -5.10 8.44
CA THR A 78 -7.89 -5.90 9.58
C THR A 78 -8.64 -5.03 10.58
N GLU A 79 -8.07 -3.88 10.95
CA GLU A 79 -8.69 -2.89 11.85
C GLU A 79 -10.01 -2.37 11.26
N LEU A 80 -10.07 -2.09 9.96
CA LEU A 80 -11.30 -1.70 9.26
C LEU A 80 -12.36 -2.80 9.31
N GLY A 81 -11.96 -4.05 9.11
CA GLY A 81 -12.86 -5.20 9.22
C GLY A 81 -13.48 -5.29 10.61
N ASP A 82 -12.69 -5.12 11.67
CA ASP A 82 -13.19 -5.13 13.05
C ASP A 82 -14.10 -3.95 13.36
N ALA A 83 -13.76 -2.75 12.86
CA ALA A 83 -14.57 -1.55 12.98
C ALA A 83 -15.96 -1.72 12.33
N LEU A 84 -16.02 -2.36 11.16
CA LEU A 84 -17.26 -2.66 10.45
C LEU A 84 -18.09 -3.76 11.14
N ARG A 85 -17.44 -4.83 11.64
CA ARG A 85 -18.11 -5.88 12.41
C ARG A 85 -18.76 -5.33 13.67
N THR A 86 -18.05 -4.47 14.38
CA THR A 86 -18.58 -3.78 15.58
C THR A 86 -19.83 -2.97 15.25
N ARG A 87 -19.95 -2.46 14.02
CA ARG A 87 -21.12 -1.73 13.52
C ARG A 87 -22.20 -2.63 12.90
N GLY A 88 -22.03 -3.95 12.94
CA GLY A 88 -23.03 -4.94 12.51
C GLY A 88 -22.93 -5.38 11.04
N ALA A 89 -21.84 -5.06 10.34
CA ALA A 89 -21.61 -5.60 9.00
C ALA A 89 -20.97 -7.00 9.05
N GLU A 90 -21.34 -7.88 8.13
CA GLU A 90 -20.61 -9.13 7.89
C GLU A 90 -19.36 -8.83 7.08
N VAL A 91 -18.18 -9.25 7.56
CA VAL A 91 -16.89 -8.94 6.91
C VAL A 91 -15.96 -10.15 6.92
N GLU A 92 -15.41 -10.44 5.74
CA GLU A 92 -14.33 -11.39 5.52
C GLU A 92 -13.08 -10.63 5.07
N VAL A 93 -11.92 -10.96 5.65
CA VAL A 93 -10.64 -10.29 5.37
C VAL A 93 -9.70 -11.26 4.69
N HIS A 94 -9.08 -10.83 3.59
CA HIS A 94 -8.17 -11.60 2.75
C HIS A 94 -6.96 -10.74 2.36
N GLY A 95 -5.89 -10.81 3.14
CA GLY A 95 -4.65 -10.06 2.90
C GLY A 95 -4.89 -8.55 2.84
N LEU A 96 -4.68 -7.96 1.66
CA LEU A 96 -4.87 -6.52 1.40
C LEU A 96 -6.30 -6.14 0.99
N SER A 97 -7.26 -7.05 1.18
CA SER A 97 -8.65 -6.84 0.81
C SER A 97 -9.60 -7.31 1.89
N LEU A 98 -10.78 -6.72 1.92
CA LEU A 98 -11.91 -7.24 2.68
C LEU A 98 -13.15 -7.23 1.80
N SER A 99 -14.02 -8.19 2.04
CA SER A 99 -15.34 -8.29 1.42
C SER A 99 -16.43 -8.20 2.47
N THR A 100 -17.49 -7.48 2.13
CA THR A 100 -18.65 -7.27 3.01
C THR A 100 -19.92 -7.25 2.17
N ARG A 101 -21.05 -7.66 2.77
CA ARG A 101 -22.34 -7.60 2.09
C ARG A 101 -23.11 -6.36 2.50
N THR A 102 -23.75 -5.71 1.54
CA THR A 102 -24.77 -4.71 1.85
C THR A 102 -25.98 -5.39 2.49
N ARG A 103 -26.85 -4.60 3.10
CA ARG A 103 -28.15 -5.07 3.59
C ARG A 103 -29.05 -5.70 2.50
N THR A 104 -28.75 -5.46 1.23
CA THR A 104 -29.45 -6.05 0.08
C THR A 104 -28.69 -7.25 -0.50
N GLU A 105 -27.79 -7.87 0.27
CA GLU A 105 -26.99 -9.03 -0.11
C GLU A 105 -26.02 -8.79 -1.28
N ILE A 106 -25.69 -7.53 -1.57
CA ILE A 106 -24.74 -7.20 -2.64
C ILE A 106 -23.32 -7.25 -2.06
N LEU A 107 -22.46 -8.06 -2.65
CA LEU A 107 -21.05 -8.11 -2.28
C LEU A 107 -20.34 -6.81 -2.66
N ARG A 108 -19.59 -6.26 -1.71
CA ARG A 108 -18.70 -5.11 -1.88
C ARG A 108 -17.32 -5.50 -1.40
N VAL A 109 -16.29 -5.05 -2.12
CA VAL A 109 -14.90 -5.37 -1.83
C VAL A 109 -14.12 -4.08 -1.72
N VAL A 110 -13.32 -3.98 -0.66
CA VAL A 110 -12.39 -2.89 -0.40
C VAL A 110 -10.98 -3.46 -0.46
N THR A 111 -10.05 -2.69 -1.02
CA THR A 111 -8.62 -2.99 -1.02
C THR A 111 -7.87 -1.86 -0.34
N ALA A 112 -6.81 -2.19 0.41
CA ALA A 112 -5.83 -1.23 0.90
C ALA A 112 -4.54 -1.35 0.10
N ARG A 113 -4.07 -0.22 -0.42
CA ARG A 113 -2.81 -0.14 -1.16
C ARG A 113 -2.30 1.30 -1.13
N ARG A 114 -0.98 1.49 -1.01
CA ARG A 114 -0.31 2.81 -1.03
C ARG A 114 -0.97 3.79 -0.06
N GLY A 115 -1.13 3.34 1.19
CA GLY A 115 -1.73 4.15 2.25
C GLY A 115 -3.22 4.49 2.09
N MET A 116 -3.94 3.89 1.12
CA MET A 116 -5.33 4.25 0.84
C MET A 116 -6.28 3.05 0.83
N PHE A 117 -7.47 3.22 1.41
CA PHE A 117 -8.61 2.34 1.19
C PHE A 117 -9.35 2.74 -0.09
N THR A 118 -9.68 1.76 -0.93
CA THR A 118 -10.40 1.97 -2.18
C THR A 118 -11.41 0.86 -2.40
N TRP A 119 -12.61 1.18 -2.88
CA TRP A 119 -13.50 0.18 -3.43
C TRP A 119 -12.89 -0.47 -4.68
N THR A 120 -13.23 -1.72 -4.98
CA THR A 120 -12.83 -2.35 -6.25
C THR A 120 -13.40 -1.65 -7.49
N SER A 121 -14.38 -0.76 -7.33
CA SER A 121 -14.85 0.15 -8.38
C SER A 121 -13.90 1.32 -8.67
N GLY A 122 -12.82 1.48 -7.90
CA GLY A 122 -11.86 2.59 -8.02
C GLY A 122 -12.21 3.83 -7.19
N ILE A 123 -13.33 3.83 -6.46
CA ILE A 123 -13.72 4.96 -5.61
C ILE A 123 -12.90 4.92 -4.31
N SER A 124 -12.16 5.99 -4.03
CA SER A 124 -11.40 6.14 -2.79
C SER A 124 -12.29 6.30 -1.56
N LEU A 125 -11.93 5.59 -0.49
CA LEU A 125 -12.61 5.57 0.80
C LEU A 125 -11.88 6.37 1.88
N GLY A 126 -10.66 6.81 1.61
CA GLY A 126 -9.83 7.56 2.55
C GLY A 126 -8.51 6.86 2.89
N PRO A 127 -7.65 7.55 3.67
CA PRO A 127 -6.34 7.03 4.04
C PRO A 127 -6.46 5.88 5.07
N ILE A 128 -5.48 4.98 5.06
CA ILE A 128 -5.43 3.85 6.01
C ILE A 128 -5.23 4.29 7.47
N GLY A 129 -4.74 5.51 7.69
CA GLY A 129 -4.60 6.11 9.02
C GLY A 129 -5.94 6.51 9.68
N ASP A 130 -7.02 6.64 8.90
CA ASP A 130 -8.33 7.12 9.37
C ASP A 130 -9.39 6.01 9.35
N VAL A 131 -9.07 4.83 9.88
CA VAL A 131 -9.91 3.62 9.84
C VAL A 131 -11.35 3.88 10.28
N GLU A 132 -11.56 4.54 11.42
CA GLU A 132 -12.90 4.81 11.97
C GLU A 132 -13.73 5.72 11.05
N ALA A 133 -13.11 6.79 10.53
CA ALA A 133 -13.79 7.71 9.63
C ALA A 133 -14.10 7.07 8.27
N THR A 134 -13.27 6.12 7.83
CA THR A 134 -13.56 5.29 6.66
C THR A 134 -14.71 4.32 6.94
N ALA A 135 -14.71 3.63 8.07
CA ALA A 135 -15.82 2.74 8.47
C ALA A 135 -17.16 3.48 8.52
N ASP A 136 -17.19 4.67 9.13
CA ASP A 136 -18.39 5.51 9.21
C ASP A 136 -18.90 5.95 7.83
N ARG A 137 -17.99 6.20 6.88
CA ARG A 137 -18.35 6.51 5.48
C ARG A 137 -18.92 5.29 4.75
N MET A 138 -18.44 4.09 5.09
CA MET A 138 -18.89 2.85 4.46
C MET A 138 -20.30 2.45 4.92
N MET A 139 -20.64 2.62 6.19
CA MET A 139 -21.93 2.11 6.71
C MET A 139 -23.14 2.56 5.88
N PRO A 140 -23.33 3.86 5.55
CA PRO A 140 -24.45 4.28 4.72
C PRO A 140 -24.44 3.66 3.32
N ALA A 141 -23.26 3.51 2.71
CA ALA A 141 -23.09 2.90 1.39
C ALA A 141 -23.41 1.39 1.40
N LEU A 142 -23.24 0.74 2.56
CA LEU A 142 -23.62 -0.65 2.80
C LEU A 142 -25.11 -0.82 3.19
N GLY A 143 -25.84 0.28 3.34
CA GLY A 143 -27.26 0.26 3.74
C GLY A 143 -27.46 0.13 5.26
N PHE A 144 -26.42 0.42 6.04
CA PHE A 144 -26.45 0.49 7.50
C PHE A 144 -26.40 1.96 7.93
N GLY A 145 -27.46 2.44 8.57
CA GLY A 145 -27.59 3.85 8.97
C GLY A 145 -29.05 4.30 8.95
N PRO A 146 -29.36 5.50 9.50
CA PRO A 146 -30.72 6.04 9.42
C PRO A 146 -31.10 6.22 7.95
N ARG A 147 -32.23 5.62 7.55
CA ARG A 147 -32.84 5.87 6.24
C ARG A 147 -33.09 7.38 6.13
N ARG A 148 -32.42 8.06 5.20
CA ARG A 148 -32.91 9.35 4.70
C ARG A 148 -34.04 9.11 3.72
#